data_AF-A0A1I4ZFX1-F1
#
_entry.id   AF-A0A1I4ZFX1-F1
#
_cell.length_a   1.000
_cell.length_b   1.000
_cell.length_c   1.000
_cell.angle_alpha   90.00
_cell.angle_beta   90.00
_cell.angle_gamma   90.00
#
_symmetry.space_group_name_H-M   'P 1'
#
loop_
_entity.id
_entity.type
_entity.pdbx_description
1 polymer ?
#
loop_
_entity_poly.entity_id
_entity_poly.type
_entity_poly.pdbx_seq_one_letter_code
_entity_poly.pdbx_strand_id
1 'polypeptide(L)'
;MAKDKFPSILIVLAMALLSACHADVSRPTPDASKSTAPGHVEGKLPPLSASPGVGGDKLRTDLASSDIVLADYVPVRRYGDVFTTNGVNRKVIVEYGWDYRRGVVVETVYDENGERLSRIDKPGYTLNFSNEELELAIALAREETSLHERLSASDLNFYAGFAYREAKEPDCSAGSRCVHVIVSAGDGQRHVAHAIVDLMSRRVIHASLDPDRKPDPIPDHS
;
A
#
# COMPACT_ATOMS: atom_id res chain seq x y z
N MET A 1 -64.77 23.89 -4.85
CA MET A 1 -63.35 23.50 -5.05
C MET A 1 -62.72 23.38 -3.65
N ALA A 2 -62.70 22.28 -2.89
CA ALA A 2 -62.47 20.84 -3.17
C ALA A 2 -61.32 20.66 -4.17
N LYS A 3 -60.23 19.94 -3.94
CA LYS A 3 -59.81 18.87 -2.99
C LYS A 3 -58.30 18.68 -3.34
N ASP A 4 -57.33 18.47 -2.44
CA ASP A 4 -56.87 17.21 -1.83
C ASP A 4 -55.63 17.60 -0.99
N LYS A 5 -55.45 17.39 0.33
CA LYS A 5 -55.56 16.20 1.19
C LYS A 5 -54.77 15.00 0.71
N PHE A 6 -53.45 15.04 0.93
CA PHE A 6 -52.61 13.85 1.05
C PHE A 6 -53.01 13.07 2.30
N PRO A 7 -53.42 11.78 2.19
CA PRO A 7 -53.67 10.96 3.35
C PRO A 7 -52.38 10.37 3.87
N SER A 8 -52.16 10.58 5.17
CA SER A 8 -51.36 9.76 6.05
C SER A 8 -51.72 8.28 5.86
N ILE A 9 -50.73 7.45 5.48
CA ILE A 9 -50.83 6.01 5.65
C ILE A 9 -50.06 5.67 6.92
N LEU A 10 -50.86 5.55 7.98
CA LEU A 10 -50.55 4.98 9.26
C LEU A 10 -50.42 3.45 9.06
N ILE A 11 -49.20 2.90 9.06
CA ILE A 11 -49.03 1.44 9.17
C ILE A 11 -49.00 1.11 10.65
N VAL A 12 -50.05 0.38 11.05
CA VAL A 12 -50.31 -0.13 12.38
C VAL A 12 -49.30 -1.22 12.73
N LEU A 13 -48.82 -1.11 13.97
CA LEU A 13 -48.10 -2.07 14.78
C LEU A 13 -48.67 -3.51 14.67
N ALA A 14 -47.80 -4.50 14.50
CA ALA A 14 -48.05 -5.85 14.98
C ALA A 14 -46.80 -6.35 15.70
N MET A 15 -46.81 -6.19 17.03
CA MET A 15 -45.96 -6.95 17.93
C MET A 15 -46.38 -8.42 17.88
N ALA A 16 -45.45 -9.32 17.61
CA ALA A 16 -45.57 -10.72 18.00
C ALA A 16 -44.42 -11.02 18.95
N LEU A 17 -44.73 -10.93 20.25
CA LEU A 17 -43.94 -11.49 21.34
C LEU A 17 -44.10 -13.01 21.30
N LEU A 18 -43.03 -13.73 21.00
CA LEU A 18 -42.87 -15.14 21.37
C LEU A 18 -41.64 -15.24 22.25
N SER A 19 -41.91 -15.40 23.54
CA SER A 19 -40.92 -15.71 24.57
C SER A 19 -40.76 -17.23 24.69
N ALA A 20 -39.54 -17.62 25.08
CA ALA A 20 -39.10 -18.93 25.56
C ALA A 20 -38.88 -20.05 24.52
N CYS A 21 -37.61 -20.38 24.28
CA CYS A 21 -36.95 -21.46 25.04
C CYS A 21 -35.43 -21.37 24.84
N HIS A 22 -34.70 -21.35 25.97
CA HIS A 22 -33.26 -21.53 26.01
C HIS A 22 -32.92 -22.96 25.56
N ALA A 23 -32.10 -23.07 24.53
CA ALA A 23 -31.27 -24.23 24.31
C ALA A 23 -29.86 -23.72 24.03
N ASP A 24 -28.97 -23.97 24.99
CA ASP A 24 -27.53 -23.88 24.81
C ASP A 24 -27.14 -24.64 23.54
N VAL A 25 -26.77 -23.90 22.50
CA VAL A 25 -26.04 -24.43 21.36
C VAL A 25 -24.76 -23.62 21.28
N SER A 26 -23.72 -24.18 21.88
CA SER A 26 -22.33 -23.76 21.73
C SER A 26 -22.05 -23.40 20.27
N ARG A 27 -21.76 -22.12 20.02
CA ARG A 27 -21.14 -21.71 18.75
C ARG A 27 -19.84 -22.50 18.60
N PRO A 28 -19.64 -23.24 17.50
CA PRO A 28 -18.29 -23.58 17.10
C PRO A 28 -17.60 -22.26 16.76
N THR A 29 -16.55 -21.92 17.51
CA THR A 29 -15.50 -21.04 17.04
C THR A 29 -15.08 -21.53 15.64
N PRO A 30 -15.03 -20.68 14.61
CA PRO A 30 -14.43 -21.09 13.35
C PRO A 30 -12.96 -21.40 13.65
N ASP A 31 -12.60 -22.67 13.49
CA ASP A 31 -11.22 -23.13 13.53
C ASP A 31 -10.38 -22.25 12.62
N ALA A 32 -9.32 -21.69 13.20
CA ALA A 32 -8.19 -21.16 12.47
C ALA A 32 -7.44 -22.32 11.79
N SER A 33 -8.03 -22.86 10.72
CA SER A 33 -7.37 -23.84 9.87
C SER A 33 -7.84 -23.66 8.42
N LYS A 34 -6.89 -23.23 7.59
CA LYS A 34 -6.95 -23.15 6.12
C LYS A 34 -7.97 -22.16 5.55
N SER A 35 -7.67 -20.86 5.69
CA SER A 35 -7.97 -19.91 4.63
C SER A 35 -7.13 -20.31 3.40
N THR A 36 -7.74 -21.12 2.54
CA THR A 36 -7.20 -21.39 1.22
C THR A 36 -7.57 -20.17 0.39
N ALA A 37 -6.59 -19.31 0.12
CA ALA A 37 -6.78 -18.17 -0.77
C ALA A 37 -7.49 -18.65 -2.06
N PRO A 38 -8.53 -17.93 -2.54
CA PRO A 38 -9.20 -18.34 -3.76
C PRO A 38 -8.21 -18.28 -4.94
N GLY A 39 -7.99 -19.44 -5.57
CA GLY A 39 -7.45 -19.59 -6.91
C GLY A 39 -6.02 -19.11 -7.13
N HIS A 40 -5.01 -19.85 -6.65
CA HIS A 40 -3.68 -19.73 -7.24
C HIS A 40 -3.74 -20.27 -8.68
N VAL A 41 -3.86 -19.37 -9.64
CA VAL A 41 -3.71 -19.73 -11.06
C VAL A 41 -2.22 -19.76 -11.36
N GLU A 42 -1.65 -20.97 -11.51
CA GLU A 42 -0.31 -21.14 -12.06
C GLU A 42 -0.33 -20.71 -13.54
N GLY A 43 0.33 -19.60 -13.83
CA GLY A 43 0.57 -19.12 -15.19
C GLY A 43 2.08 -19.01 -15.45
N LYS A 44 2.47 -18.77 -16.71
CA LYS A 44 3.90 -18.69 -17.10
C LYS A 44 4.67 -17.54 -16.42
N LEU A 45 3.96 -16.55 -15.87
CA LEU A 45 4.55 -15.46 -15.10
C LEU A 45 4.44 -15.74 -13.60
N PRO A 46 5.56 -15.74 -12.85
CA PRO A 46 5.53 -15.99 -11.41
C PRO A 46 4.80 -14.85 -10.67
N PRO A 47 4.12 -15.14 -9.55
CA PRO A 47 3.51 -14.11 -8.73
C PRO A 47 4.57 -13.12 -8.22
N LEU A 48 4.15 -11.87 -8.03
CA LEU A 48 4.94 -10.82 -7.42
C LEU A 48 4.14 -10.25 -6.26
N SER A 49 4.78 -10.15 -5.09
CA SER A 49 4.27 -9.38 -3.97
C SER A 49 5.26 -8.30 -3.65
N ALA A 50 4.77 -7.07 -3.66
CA ALA A 50 5.49 -5.94 -3.13
C ALA A 50 5.72 -6.11 -1.62
N SER A 51 6.76 -5.46 -1.15
CA SER A 51 7.07 -5.34 0.27
C SER A 51 6.11 -4.34 0.92
N PRO A 52 5.27 -4.74 1.89
CA PRO A 52 4.61 -3.78 2.77
C PRO A 52 5.72 -3.20 3.64
N GLY A 53 6.05 -1.91 3.43
CA GLY A 53 7.20 -1.19 3.99
C GLY A 53 8.03 -1.97 5.00
N VAL A 54 9.12 -2.58 4.53
CA VAL A 54 10.02 -3.35 5.40
C VAL A 54 11.13 -2.41 5.86
N GLY A 55 11.19 -2.15 7.17
CA GLY A 55 12.49 -1.98 7.80
C GLY A 55 12.93 -3.32 8.38
N GLY A 56 14.22 -3.63 8.23
CA GLY A 56 14.85 -4.85 8.74
C GLY A 56 15.30 -5.85 7.66
N ASP A 57 16.54 -6.34 7.82
CA ASP A 57 17.35 -7.43 7.23
C ASP A 57 17.29 -7.74 5.72
N LYS A 58 16.33 -7.23 4.94
CA LYS A 58 16.15 -7.56 3.51
C LYS A 58 16.44 -6.42 2.55
N LEU A 59 16.46 -5.18 3.02
CA LEU A 59 16.82 -4.02 2.20
C LEU A 59 18.28 -3.66 2.43
N ARG A 60 19.00 -3.39 1.34
CA ARG A 60 20.35 -2.84 1.42
C ARG A 60 20.27 -1.36 1.73
N THR A 61 20.87 -0.95 2.84
CA THR A 61 20.86 0.45 3.30
C THR A 61 22.20 1.16 3.08
N ASP A 62 23.20 0.42 2.62
CA ASP A 62 24.60 0.84 2.44
C ASP A 62 24.91 1.35 1.03
N LEU A 63 24.00 1.15 0.07
CA LEU A 63 24.16 1.59 -1.32
C LEU A 63 24.14 3.11 -1.46
N ALA A 64 24.91 3.62 -2.43
CA ALA A 64 24.78 5.00 -2.91
C ALA A 64 23.61 5.10 -3.89
N SER A 65 22.92 6.24 -3.91
CA SER A 65 21.76 6.44 -4.78
C SER A 65 22.16 6.33 -6.25
N SER A 66 23.37 6.78 -6.62
CA SER A 66 23.92 6.70 -7.97
C SER A 66 24.02 5.29 -8.52
N ASP A 67 24.12 4.29 -7.64
CA ASP A 67 24.30 2.89 -8.02
C ASP A 67 22.96 2.17 -8.24
N ILE A 68 21.86 2.83 -7.86
CA ILE A 68 20.50 2.28 -7.95
C ILE A 68 19.79 2.90 -9.15
N VAL A 69 19.64 2.08 -10.19
CA VAL A 69 18.92 2.43 -11.43
C VAL A 69 17.58 1.71 -11.44
N LEU A 70 16.50 2.50 -11.40
CA LEU A 70 15.14 1.96 -11.58
C LEU A 70 14.86 1.77 -13.07
N ALA A 71 14.15 0.71 -13.41
CA ALA A 71 13.64 0.51 -14.76
C ALA A 71 12.52 1.52 -15.07
N ASP A 72 12.34 1.85 -16.35
CA ASP A 72 11.23 2.69 -16.85
C ASP A 72 9.85 2.20 -16.37
N TYR A 73 9.72 0.90 -16.15
CA TYR A 73 8.53 0.26 -15.60
C TYR A 73 8.93 -0.72 -14.51
N VAL A 74 8.38 -0.54 -13.31
CA VAL A 74 8.64 -1.40 -12.14
C VAL A 74 7.37 -2.19 -11.83
N PRO A 75 7.34 -3.52 -12.07
CA PRO A 75 6.22 -4.36 -11.67
C PRO A 75 6.25 -4.54 -10.14
N VAL A 76 5.12 -4.27 -9.50
CA VAL A 76 5.01 -4.24 -8.04
C VAL A 76 4.20 -5.42 -7.52
N ARG A 77 3.11 -5.76 -8.22
CA ARG A 77 2.20 -6.83 -7.80
C ARG A 77 1.79 -7.65 -9.01
N ARG A 78 1.82 -8.98 -8.88
CA ARG A 78 1.34 -9.92 -9.89
C ARG A 78 0.63 -11.09 -9.25
N TYR A 79 -0.58 -11.38 -9.69
CA TYR A 79 -1.37 -12.50 -9.17
C TYR A 79 -2.25 -13.11 -10.27
N GLY A 80 -2.62 -14.38 -10.07
CA GLY A 80 -3.58 -15.06 -10.91
C GLY A 80 -5.01 -14.72 -10.53
N ASP A 81 -5.88 -14.57 -11.53
CA ASP A 81 -7.32 -14.31 -11.35
C ASP A 81 -8.12 -15.06 -12.43
N VAL A 82 -9.45 -15.02 -12.34
CA VAL A 82 -10.37 -15.58 -13.34
C VAL A 82 -11.36 -14.52 -13.78
N PHE A 83 -11.32 -14.14 -15.05
CA PHE A 83 -12.26 -13.20 -15.64
C PHE A 83 -13.35 -13.93 -16.41
N THR A 84 -14.61 -13.59 -16.17
CA THR A 84 -15.73 -14.09 -16.97
C THR A 84 -16.00 -13.13 -18.13
N THR A 85 -15.83 -13.61 -19.36
CA THR A 85 -16.12 -12.84 -20.59
C THR A 85 -17.08 -13.63 -21.46
N ASN A 86 -18.23 -13.06 -21.81
CA ASN A 86 -19.28 -13.73 -22.60
C ASN A 86 -19.71 -15.09 -22.03
N GLY A 87 -19.79 -15.21 -20.70
CA GLY A 87 -20.15 -16.45 -20.01
C GLY A 87 -19.03 -17.49 -19.94
N VAL A 88 -17.83 -17.19 -20.47
CA VAL A 88 -16.66 -18.08 -20.41
C VAL A 88 -15.67 -17.58 -19.36
N ASN A 89 -15.31 -18.45 -18.42
CA ASN A 89 -14.26 -18.19 -17.44
C ASN A 89 -12.89 -18.34 -18.09
N ARG A 90 -12.06 -17.31 -17.98
CA ARG A 90 -10.68 -17.29 -18.48
C ARG A 90 -9.73 -17.05 -17.33
N LYS A 91 -8.74 -17.93 -17.20
CA LYS A 91 -7.59 -17.73 -16.32
C LYS A 91 -6.75 -16.58 -16.86
N VAL A 92 -6.40 -15.65 -15.98
CA VAL A 92 -5.61 -14.47 -16.33
C VAL A 92 -4.55 -14.23 -15.27
N ILE A 93 -3.54 -13.47 -15.66
CA ILE A 93 -2.51 -12.94 -14.77
C ILE A 93 -2.65 -11.43 -14.76
N VAL A 94 -2.91 -10.85 -13.59
CA VAL A 94 -3.03 -9.41 -13.41
C VAL A 94 -1.74 -8.88 -12.81
N GLU A 95 -1.13 -7.90 -13.48
CA GLU A 95 0.05 -7.19 -13.03
C GLU A 95 -0.24 -5.71 -12.83
N TYR A 96 0.22 -5.17 -11.71
CA TYR A 96 0.30 -3.74 -11.47
C TYR A 96 1.74 -3.32 -11.37
N GLY A 97 2.11 -2.28 -12.11
CA GLY A 97 3.42 -1.67 -12.01
C GLY A 97 3.34 -0.16 -12.11
N TRP A 98 4.42 0.50 -11.69
CA TRP A 98 4.61 1.92 -11.84
C TRP A 98 5.39 2.22 -13.11
N ASP A 99 4.87 3.14 -13.93
CA ASP A 99 5.52 3.63 -15.15
C ASP A 99 6.23 4.95 -14.84
N TYR A 100 7.56 4.89 -14.65
CA TYR A 100 8.40 6.03 -14.31
C TYR A 100 8.53 7.06 -15.43
N ARG A 101 8.20 6.70 -16.68
CA ARG A 101 8.19 7.66 -17.78
C ARG A 101 6.95 8.53 -17.79
N ARG A 102 5.84 7.98 -17.27
CA ARG A 102 4.51 8.62 -17.35
C ARG A 102 3.96 9.05 -15.99
N GLY A 103 4.56 8.59 -14.89
CA GLY A 103 4.09 8.89 -13.53
C GLY A 103 2.73 8.24 -13.24
N VAL A 104 2.50 7.01 -13.70
CA VAL A 104 1.18 6.38 -13.59
C VAL A 104 1.28 4.91 -13.23
N VAL A 105 0.32 4.45 -12.43
CA VAL A 105 0.10 3.01 -12.24
C VAL A 105 -0.48 2.44 -13.52
N VAL A 106 0.04 1.30 -13.95
CA VAL A 106 -0.47 0.55 -15.10
C VAL A 106 -0.93 -0.81 -14.63
N GLU A 107 -2.17 -1.15 -14.94
CA GLU A 107 -2.69 -2.51 -14.86
C GLU A 107 -2.47 -3.18 -16.22
N THR A 108 -1.75 -4.29 -16.24
CA THR A 108 -1.59 -5.14 -17.43
C THR A 108 -2.18 -6.50 -17.13
N VAL A 109 -3.07 -6.96 -18.00
CA VAL A 109 -3.67 -8.30 -17.90
C VAL A 109 -3.09 -9.16 -18.99
N TYR A 110 -2.59 -10.33 -18.60
CA TYR A 110 -2.07 -11.36 -19.49
C TYR A 110 -2.99 -12.58 -19.45
N ASP A 111 -2.98 -13.36 -20.52
CA ASP A 111 -3.52 -14.72 -20.49
C ASP A 111 -2.56 -15.68 -19.74
N GLU A 112 -2.93 -16.96 -19.66
CA GLU A 112 -2.12 -17.98 -19.00
C GLU A 112 -0.77 -18.27 -19.71
N ASN A 113 -0.67 -17.93 -21.00
CA ASN A 113 0.54 -18.08 -21.81
C ASN A 113 1.49 -16.88 -21.70
N GLY A 114 1.04 -15.79 -21.07
CA GLY A 114 1.77 -14.52 -20.96
C GLY A 114 1.53 -13.55 -22.11
N GLU A 115 0.56 -13.82 -23.00
CA GLU A 115 0.14 -12.87 -24.03
C GLU A 115 -0.69 -11.76 -23.40
N ARG A 116 -0.39 -10.51 -23.75
CA ARG A 116 -1.06 -9.34 -23.18
C ARG A 116 -2.47 -9.20 -23.75
N LEU A 117 -3.47 -9.30 -22.88
CA LEU A 117 -4.87 -9.08 -23.20
C LEU A 117 -5.28 -7.61 -23.09
N SER A 118 -4.81 -6.90 -22.06
CA SER A 118 -5.11 -5.48 -21.87
C SER A 118 -4.00 -4.75 -21.13
N ARG A 119 -3.98 -3.41 -21.28
CA ARG A 119 -3.12 -2.49 -20.54
C ARG A 119 -3.87 -1.19 -20.31
N ILE A 120 -4.08 -0.82 -19.06
CA ILE A 120 -4.93 0.31 -18.66
C ILE A 120 -4.17 1.16 -17.64
N ASP A 121 -4.13 2.47 -17.89
CA ASP A 121 -3.61 3.43 -16.91
C ASP A 121 -4.61 3.61 -15.76
N LYS A 122 -4.10 3.62 -14.53
CA LYS A 122 -4.86 3.80 -13.30
C LYS A 122 -4.35 5.06 -12.58
N PRO A 123 -4.64 6.27 -13.09
CA PRO A 123 -4.22 7.50 -12.43
C PRO A 123 -4.82 7.57 -11.02
N GLY A 124 -4.03 8.03 -10.06
CA GLY A 124 -4.47 8.12 -8.66
C GLY A 124 -4.43 6.80 -7.89
N TYR A 125 -4.19 5.65 -8.52
CA TYR A 125 -3.96 4.41 -7.78
C TYR A 125 -2.64 4.48 -7.00
N THR A 126 -2.65 3.94 -5.79
CA THR A 126 -1.46 3.85 -4.94
C THR A 126 -1.01 2.40 -4.89
N LEU A 127 0.28 2.18 -5.14
CA LEU A 127 0.91 0.87 -5.03
C LEU A 127 1.95 0.88 -3.91
N ASN A 128 2.15 -0.28 -3.29
CA ASN A 128 3.36 -0.55 -2.49
C ASN A 128 4.62 -0.39 -3.36
N PHE A 129 5.80 -0.48 -2.76
CA PHE A 129 7.06 -0.26 -3.44
C PHE A 129 7.82 -1.57 -3.67
N SER A 130 8.62 -1.64 -4.73
CA SER A 130 9.63 -2.70 -4.89
C SER A 130 10.78 -2.49 -3.90
N ASN A 131 11.61 -3.51 -3.69
CA ASN A 131 12.76 -3.37 -2.81
C ASN A 131 13.73 -2.31 -3.34
N GLU A 132 14.00 -2.28 -4.64
CA GLU A 132 14.88 -1.30 -5.28
C GLU A 132 14.37 0.14 -5.13
N GLU A 133 13.04 0.35 -5.19
CA GLU A 133 12.43 1.65 -4.88
C GLU A 133 12.70 2.08 -3.43
N LEU A 134 12.59 1.15 -2.48
CA LEU A 134 12.86 1.43 -1.06
C LEU A 134 14.34 1.65 -0.77
N GLU A 135 15.23 0.85 -1.38
CA GLU A 135 16.69 1.04 -1.30
C GLU A 135 17.09 2.41 -1.85
N LEU A 136 16.52 2.83 -2.99
CA LEU A 136 16.77 4.16 -3.54
C LEU A 136 16.29 5.27 -2.61
N ALA A 137 15.09 5.12 -2.03
CA ALA A 137 14.56 6.11 -1.08
C ALA A 137 15.49 6.30 0.13
N ILE A 138 15.97 5.19 0.69
CA ILE A 138 16.90 5.19 1.83
C ILE A 138 18.23 5.85 1.45
N ALA A 139 18.80 5.49 0.29
CA ALA A 139 20.05 6.09 -0.18
C ALA A 139 19.93 7.60 -0.37
N LEU A 140 18.84 8.07 -1.01
CA LEU A 140 18.58 9.51 -1.18
C LEU A 140 18.42 10.22 0.17
N ALA A 141 17.73 9.63 1.15
CA ALA A 141 17.60 10.21 2.47
C ALA A 141 18.94 10.30 3.21
N ARG A 142 19.83 9.30 3.06
CA ARG A 142 21.18 9.31 3.66
C ARG A 142 22.11 10.35 3.04
N GLU A 143 21.92 10.64 1.75
CA GLU A 143 22.72 11.61 1.00
C GLU A 143 22.20 13.05 1.13
N GLU A 144 20.98 13.22 1.66
CA GLU A 144 20.38 14.52 1.90
C GLU A 144 21.22 15.35 2.86
N THR A 145 21.66 16.54 2.42
CA THR A 145 22.63 17.37 3.15
C THR A 145 22.14 17.70 4.56
N SER A 146 20.85 17.97 4.73
CA SER A 146 20.26 18.28 6.04
C SER A 146 20.23 17.11 7.03
N LEU A 147 20.40 15.87 6.56
CA LEU A 147 20.34 14.65 7.36
C LEU A 147 21.68 13.88 7.41
N HIS A 148 22.56 14.11 6.44
CA HIS A 148 23.72 13.27 6.13
C HIS A 148 24.62 12.97 7.34
N GLU A 149 24.98 14.00 8.12
CA GLU A 149 25.82 13.83 9.30
C GLU A 149 25.19 12.85 10.30
N ARG A 150 23.89 13.01 10.58
CA ARG A 150 23.17 12.17 11.53
C ARG A 150 22.95 10.76 10.98
N LEU A 151 22.66 10.63 9.69
CA LEU A 151 22.34 9.36 9.03
C LEU A 151 23.57 8.53 8.62
N SER A 152 24.77 9.03 8.90
CA SER A 152 26.04 8.31 8.74
C SER A 152 26.39 7.43 9.95
N ALA A 153 25.59 7.49 11.03
CA ALA A 153 25.80 6.64 12.19
C ALA A 153 25.50 5.16 11.89
N SER A 154 26.26 4.25 12.49
CA SER A 154 26.17 2.81 12.23
C SER A 154 25.06 2.08 13.01
N ASP A 155 24.43 2.74 13.99
CA ASP A 155 23.43 2.17 14.91
C ASP A 155 21.99 2.56 14.52
N LEU A 156 21.75 2.77 13.22
CA LEU A 156 20.46 3.25 12.69
C LEU A 156 19.66 2.13 12.01
N ASN A 157 18.36 2.18 12.24
CA ASN A 157 17.37 1.35 11.59
C ASN A 157 16.58 2.22 10.60
N PHE A 158 16.51 1.77 9.35
CA PHE A 158 15.79 2.45 8.28
C PHE A 158 14.50 1.72 7.93
N TYR A 159 13.41 2.47 7.84
CA TYR A 159 12.09 1.99 7.45
C TYR A 159 11.60 2.85 6.29
N ALA A 160 11.16 2.21 5.20
CA ALA A 160 10.58 2.92 4.06
C ALA A 160 9.35 2.16 3.52
N GLY A 161 8.40 2.87 2.92
CA GLY A 161 7.35 2.25 2.10
C GLY A 161 5.92 2.74 2.26
N PHE A 162 5.65 3.72 3.12
CA PHE A 162 4.35 4.41 3.10
C PHE A 162 4.34 5.40 1.93
N ALA A 163 3.36 5.27 1.04
CA ALA A 163 3.20 6.21 -0.07
C ALA A 163 2.67 7.54 0.47
N TYR A 164 3.34 8.63 0.12
CA TYR A 164 2.91 9.98 0.46
C TYR A 164 2.28 10.64 -0.77
N ARG A 165 1.07 11.17 -0.62
CA ARG A 165 0.46 11.98 -1.67
C ARG A 165 -0.51 12.98 -1.07
N GLU A 166 -0.25 14.26 -1.34
CA GLU A 166 -1.10 15.35 -0.91
C GLU A 166 -1.41 16.27 -2.07
N ALA A 167 -2.70 16.59 -2.27
CA ALA A 167 -3.14 17.41 -3.39
C ALA A 167 -2.56 18.84 -3.37
N LYS A 168 -2.13 19.31 -2.19
CA LYS A 168 -1.55 20.64 -1.99
C LYS A 168 -0.03 20.65 -2.02
N GLU A 169 0.61 19.49 -2.10
CA GLU A 169 2.07 19.35 -2.20
C GLU A 169 2.45 19.11 -3.67
N PRO A 170 2.93 20.12 -4.41
CA PRO A 170 3.13 20.00 -5.85
C PRO A 170 4.05 18.84 -6.24
N ASP A 171 5.14 18.65 -5.48
CA ASP A 171 6.14 17.60 -5.72
C ASP A 171 5.62 16.20 -5.36
N CYS A 172 4.61 16.11 -4.49
CA CYS A 172 3.99 14.85 -4.06
C CYS A 172 2.50 14.78 -4.38
N SER A 173 2.15 15.16 -5.60
CA SER A 173 0.77 15.16 -6.12
C SER A 173 0.52 14.06 -7.16
N ALA A 174 -0.43 14.25 -8.08
CA ALA A 174 -0.65 13.29 -9.15
C ALA A 174 0.59 13.20 -10.05
N GLY A 175 1.03 12.00 -10.39
CA GLY A 175 2.26 11.79 -11.17
C GLY A 175 3.51 11.52 -10.34
N SER A 176 3.48 11.77 -9.03
CA SER A 176 4.63 11.55 -8.16
C SER A 176 4.70 10.12 -7.62
N ARG A 177 5.89 9.75 -7.15
CA ARG A 177 6.14 8.47 -6.49
C ARG A 177 6.82 8.73 -5.14
N CYS A 178 6.13 9.50 -4.30
CA CYS A 178 6.67 9.90 -3.00
C CYS A 178 6.52 8.81 -1.93
N VAL A 179 7.56 8.63 -1.13
CA VAL A 179 7.65 7.61 -0.08
C VAL A 179 8.21 8.19 1.21
N HIS A 180 7.67 7.74 2.34
CA HIS A 180 8.23 8.02 3.66
C HIS A 180 9.48 7.19 3.90
N VAL A 181 10.53 7.82 4.42
CA VAL A 181 11.71 7.18 5.02
C VAL A 181 11.79 7.61 6.48
N ILE A 182 11.63 6.66 7.40
CA ILE A 182 11.69 6.88 8.84
C ILE A 182 12.95 6.21 9.36
N VAL A 183 13.74 6.96 10.13
CA VAL A 183 14.96 6.47 10.74
C VAL A 183 14.80 6.46 12.24
N SER A 184 15.17 5.36 12.87
CA SER A 184 15.26 5.22 14.31
C SER A 184 16.61 4.64 14.73
N ALA A 185 16.91 4.67 16.02
CA ALA A 185 18.16 4.16 16.57
C ALA A 185 17.92 3.25 17.77
N GLY A 186 18.93 2.47 18.13
CA GLY A 186 18.83 1.48 19.21
C GLY A 186 17.88 0.34 18.83
N ASP A 187 16.89 0.08 19.68
CA ASP A 187 15.86 -0.96 19.50
C ASP A 187 14.75 -0.57 18.51
N GLY A 188 14.89 0.57 17.84
CA GLY A 188 13.94 1.07 16.85
C GLY A 188 12.86 1.99 17.42
N GLN A 189 12.83 2.22 18.75
CA GLN A 189 11.83 3.09 19.40
C GLN A 189 12.20 4.57 19.36
N ARG A 190 13.50 4.89 19.25
CA ARG A 190 13.96 6.28 19.22
C ARG A 190 13.99 6.79 17.79
N HIS A 191 13.00 7.58 17.40
CA HIS A 191 13.00 8.31 16.13
C HIS A 191 14.22 9.23 16.04
N VAL A 192 14.79 9.34 14.84
CA VAL A 192 15.99 10.11 14.56
C VAL A 192 15.75 11.10 13.42
N ALA A 193 15.09 10.64 12.36
CA ALA A 193 14.79 11.46 11.21
C ALA A 193 13.55 10.94 10.49
N HIS A 194 12.90 11.84 9.75
CA HIS A 194 11.85 11.51 8.81
C HIS A 194 12.10 12.28 7.52
N ALA A 195 12.06 11.59 6.39
CA ALA A 195 12.12 12.17 5.07
C ALA A 195 10.94 11.72 4.20
N ILE A 196 10.56 12.58 3.26
CA ILE A 196 9.66 12.28 2.15
C ILE A 196 10.49 12.39 0.88
N VAL A 197 10.60 11.30 0.14
CA VAL A 197 11.44 11.20 -1.05
C VAL A 197 10.56 10.99 -2.27
N ASP A 198 10.72 11.81 -3.30
CA ASP A 198 10.11 11.57 -4.60
C ASP A 198 11.06 10.76 -5.49
N LEU A 199 10.66 9.52 -5.79
CA LEU A 199 11.44 8.61 -6.62
C LEU A 199 11.44 9.00 -8.10
N MET A 200 10.44 9.78 -8.56
CA MET A 200 10.38 10.24 -9.95
C MET A 200 11.48 11.26 -10.25
N SER A 201 11.62 12.27 -9.39
CA SER A 201 12.66 13.29 -9.52
C SER A 201 13.97 12.94 -8.82
N ARG A 202 14.01 11.86 -8.04
CA ARG A 202 15.16 11.43 -7.22
C ARG A 202 15.62 12.51 -6.24
N ARG A 203 14.65 13.11 -5.52
CA ARG A 203 14.91 14.19 -4.56
C ARG A 203 14.22 13.93 -3.24
N VAL A 204 14.83 14.42 -2.17
CA VAL A 204 14.15 14.57 -0.88
C VAL A 204 13.32 15.84 -0.93
N ILE A 205 12.01 15.70 -0.71
CA ILE A 205 11.02 16.78 -0.74
C ILE A 205 10.88 17.42 0.63
N HIS A 206 10.77 16.57 1.66
CA HIS A 206 10.74 17.00 3.06
C HIS A 206 11.77 16.21 3.84
N ALA A 207 12.49 16.89 4.72
CA ALA A 207 13.45 16.28 5.61
C ALA A 207 13.35 16.94 6.98
N SER A 208 13.27 16.14 8.03
CA SER A 208 13.33 16.61 9.40
C SER A 208 14.18 15.68 10.24
N LEU A 209 15.01 16.29 11.09
CA LEU A 209 15.57 15.60 12.23
C LEU A 209 14.50 15.59 13.33
N ASP A 210 14.42 14.47 14.04
CA ASP A 210 13.54 14.33 15.18
C ASP A 210 14.35 13.97 16.44
N PRO A 211 15.25 14.87 16.90
CA PRO A 211 16.13 14.56 18.01
C PRO A 211 15.39 14.38 19.34
N ASP A 212 14.17 14.92 19.48
CA ASP A 212 13.48 15.14 20.75
C ASP A 212 11.95 14.82 20.74
N ARG A 213 11.42 14.00 19.82
CA ARG A 213 9.98 13.65 19.85
C ARG A 213 9.62 13.05 21.21
N LYS A 214 8.71 13.70 21.93
CA LYS A 214 8.04 13.08 23.07
C LYS A 214 7.19 11.92 22.55
N PRO A 215 7.16 10.77 23.24
CA PRO A 215 6.33 9.62 22.83
C PRO A 215 4.88 10.06 22.62
N ASP A 216 4.21 9.45 21.64
CA ASP A 216 2.80 9.74 21.35
C ASP A 216 1.98 9.57 22.65
N PRO A 217 0.98 10.44 22.92
CA PRO A 217 0.13 10.30 24.09
C PRO A 217 -0.50 8.92 24.10
N ILE A 218 -0.36 8.18 25.21
CA ILE A 218 -1.06 6.92 25.41
C ILE A 218 -2.56 7.21 25.26
N PRO A 219 -3.30 6.50 24.37
CA PRO A 219 -4.72 6.68 24.23
C PRO A 219 -5.37 6.51 25.60
N ASP A 220 -6.07 7.56 26.05
CA ASP A 220 -6.88 7.48 27.25
C ASP A 220 -8.05 6.54 26.93
N HIS A 221 -7.92 5.28 27.32
CA HIS A 221 -9.03 4.35 27.36
C HIS A 221 -9.88 4.69 28.58
N SER A 222 -10.66 5.78 28.45
CA SER A 222 -11.79 6.09 29.31
C SER A 222 -13.03 5.29 28.90
#